data_AF-A0A369ZDF7-F1
#
_entry.id   AF-A0A369ZDF7-F1
#
_cell.length_a   1.000
_cell.length_b   1.000
_cell.length_c   1.000
_cell.angle_alpha   90.00
_cell.angle_beta   90.00
_cell.angle_gamma   90.00
#
_symmetry.space_group_name_H-M   'P 1'
#
loop_
_entity.id
_entity.type
_entity.pdbx_description
1 polymer ?
#
loop_
_entity_poly.entity_id
_entity_poly.type
_entity_poly.pdbx_seq_one_letter_code
_entity_poly.pdbx_strand_id
1 'polypeptide(L)'
;MAKQDADCITLDLFASVPKVGRPRTNPLSREQQIRINKRNQLKRDRSSGLRRVELKLHADLVQRLEDEASQRNITRGQLIEYILNDYIGNLVDNDNR
;
A
#
# COMPACT_ATOMS: atom_id res chain seq x y z
N MET A 1 -15.76 9.84 30.69
CA MET A 1 -14.31 9.60 30.60
C MET A 1 -13.78 10.29 29.36
N ALA A 2 -12.95 11.32 29.51
CA ALA A 2 -12.38 12.04 28.37
C ALA A 2 -11.35 11.13 27.68
N LYS A 3 -11.67 10.61 26.50
CA LYS A 3 -10.67 10.02 25.62
C LYS A 3 -9.83 11.18 25.10
N GLN A 4 -8.60 11.27 25.56
CA GLN A 4 -7.64 12.24 25.06
C GLN A 4 -7.36 11.88 23.59
N ASP A 5 -7.75 12.76 22.67
CA ASP A 5 -7.39 12.62 21.26
C ASP A 5 -5.86 12.57 21.19
N ALA A 6 -5.35 11.47 20.64
CA ALA A 6 -3.91 11.29 20.49
C ALA A 6 -3.43 12.32 19.46
N ASP A 7 -2.79 13.37 19.94
CA ASP A 7 -2.11 14.36 19.10
C ASP A 7 -1.05 13.62 18.26
N CYS A 8 -1.33 13.49 16.96
CA CYS A 8 -0.48 12.75 16.02
C CYS A 8 0.60 13.62 15.37
N ILE A 9 0.62 14.93 15.65
CA ILE A 9 1.47 15.91 14.96
C ILE A 9 2.49 16.58 15.89
N THR A 10 2.23 16.65 17.19
CA THR A 10 3.20 17.20 18.16
C THR A 10 4.31 16.20 18.48
N LEU A 11 5.57 16.65 18.41
CA LEU A 11 6.75 15.86 18.78
C LEU A 11 6.65 15.47 20.27
N ASP A 12 6.50 14.18 20.59
CA ASP A 12 6.41 13.69 21.98
C ASP A 12 7.77 13.83 22.68
N LEU A 13 7.99 14.99 23.30
CA LEU A 13 9.16 15.34 24.11
C LEU A 13 9.41 14.35 25.26
N PHE A 14 8.41 13.54 25.63
CA PHE A 14 8.47 12.58 26.72
C PHE A 14 8.40 11.12 26.24
N ALA A 15 8.62 10.86 24.94
CA ALA A 15 8.59 9.50 24.38
C ALA A 15 9.61 8.56 25.02
N SER A 16 10.73 9.09 25.51
CA SER A 16 11.79 8.35 26.19
C SER A 16 11.56 8.20 27.70
N VAL A 17 10.59 8.93 28.27
CA VAL A 17 10.30 8.88 29.71
C VAL A 17 9.41 7.68 30.03
N PRO A 18 9.80 6.81 30.98
CA PRO A 18 8.95 5.69 31.39
C PRO A 18 7.62 6.18 31.96
N LYS A 19 6.50 5.89 31.27
CA LYS A 19 5.15 6.15 31.79
C LYS A 19 4.78 5.03 32.78
N VAL A 20 4.78 5.34 34.07
CA VAL A 20 4.45 4.39 35.16
C VAL A 20 3.09 3.76 34.90
N GLY A 21 3.00 2.42 34.95
CA GLY A 21 1.74 1.68 34.81
C GLY A 21 1.27 1.39 33.39
N ARG A 22 1.92 1.91 32.33
CA ARG A 22 1.64 1.49 30.94
C ARG A 22 2.68 0.46 30.50
N PRO A 23 2.33 -0.83 30.34
CA PRO A 23 3.21 -1.78 29.67
C PRO A 23 3.62 -1.19 28.32
N ARG A 24 4.89 -1.33 27.92
CA ARG A 24 5.30 -0.97 26.55
C ARG A 24 4.36 -1.73 25.60
N THR A 25 3.46 -1.03 24.94
CA THR A 25 2.41 -1.62 24.09
C THR A 25 2.99 -2.46 22.95
N ASN A 26 4.27 -2.31 22.67
CA ASN A 26 5.06 -3.26 21.91
C ASN A 26 6.45 -3.42 22.54
N PRO A 27 6.89 -4.66 22.88
CA PRO A 27 8.22 -4.91 23.46
C PRO A 27 9.37 -4.62 22.49
N LEU A 28 9.08 -4.50 21.19
CA LEU A 28 10.08 -4.26 20.14
C LEU A 28 10.32 -2.77 19.91
N SER A 29 11.55 -2.43 19.51
CA SER A 29 11.88 -1.08 19.07
C SER A 29 11.15 -0.72 17.76
N ARG A 30 10.99 0.58 17.49
CA ARG A 30 10.32 1.06 16.26
C ARG A 30 10.97 0.50 14.99
N GLU A 31 12.30 0.44 14.95
CA GLU A 31 13.04 -0.15 13.83
C GLU A 31 12.72 -1.64 13.63
N GLN A 32 12.69 -2.40 14.73
CA GLN A 32 12.34 -3.82 14.68
C GLN A 32 10.90 -4.02 14.19
N GLN A 33 9.97 -3.19 14.67
CA GLN A 33 8.58 -3.22 14.21
C GLN A 33 8.47 -2.96 12.70
N ILE A 34 9.17 -1.97 12.16
CA ILE A 34 9.17 -1.66 10.73
C ILE A 34 9.68 -2.86 9.92
N ARG A 35 10.77 -3.50 10.34
CA ARG A 35 11.33 -4.69 9.67
C ARG A 35 10.34 -5.87 9.66
N ILE A 36 9.69 -6.14 10.79
CA ILE A 36 8.69 -7.22 10.90
C ILE A 36 7.46 -6.91 10.05
N ASN A 37 6.94 -5.69 10.11
CA ASN A 37 5.79 -5.28 9.31
C ASN A 37 6.08 -5.41 7.82
N LYS A 38 7.28 -5.03 7.36
CA LYS A 38 7.69 -5.19 5.97
C LYS A 38 7.78 -6.66 5.56
N ARG A 39 8.35 -7.53 6.42
CA ARG A 39 8.40 -8.98 6.17
C ARG A 39 6.99 -9.58 6.09
N ASN A 40 6.08 -9.18 6.98
CA ASN A 40 4.70 -9.65 6.97
C ASN A 40 3.92 -9.17 5.75
N GLN A 41 4.16 -7.93 5.28
CA GLN A 41 3.63 -7.44 4.01
C GLN A 41 4.08 -8.34 2.86
N LEU A 42 5.39 -8.55 2.70
CA LEU A 42 5.92 -9.41 1.63
C LEU A 42 5.40 -10.85 1.69
N LYS A 43 5.24 -11.41 2.90
CA LYS A 43 4.68 -12.76 3.09
C LYS A 43 3.22 -12.82 2.63
N ARG A 44 2.41 -11.81 2.96
CA ARG A 44 1.02 -11.70 2.50
C ARG A 44 0.93 -11.57 0.99
N ASP A 45 1.70 -10.66 0.40
CA ASP A 45 1.72 -10.44 -1.04
C ASP A 45 2.08 -11.74 -1.77
N ARG A 46 3.09 -12.47 -1.27
CA ARG A 46 3.50 -13.78 -1.82
C ARG A 46 2.40 -14.83 -1.71
N SER A 47 1.72 -14.92 -0.57
CA SER A 47 0.60 -15.88 -0.40
C SER A 47 -0.59 -15.55 -1.29
N SER A 48 -0.81 -14.27 -1.60
CA SER A 48 -1.86 -13.81 -2.51
C SER A 48 -1.46 -13.90 -3.98
N GLY A 49 -0.26 -14.41 -4.30
CA GLY A 49 0.24 -14.51 -5.68
C GLY A 49 0.61 -13.17 -6.31
N LEU A 50 0.60 -12.08 -5.55
CA LEU A 50 0.87 -10.73 -6.06
C LEU A 50 2.36 -10.57 -6.35
N ARG A 51 2.67 -9.98 -7.52
CA ARG A 51 4.03 -9.61 -7.92
C ARG A 51 4.07 -8.13 -8.27
N ARG A 52 5.10 -7.45 -7.78
CA ARG A 52 5.34 -6.04 -8.10
C ARG A 52 6.15 -5.95 -9.39
N VAL A 53 5.63 -5.20 -10.35
CA VAL A 53 6.32 -4.85 -11.59
C VAL A 53 6.68 -3.37 -11.55
N GLU A 54 7.94 -3.06 -11.84
CA GLU A 54 8.41 -1.68 -11.93
C GLU A 54 8.59 -1.29 -13.39
N LEU A 55 7.93 -0.20 -13.80
CA LEU A 55 7.85 0.23 -15.19
C LEU A 55 8.17 1.72 -15.28
N LYS A 56 8.94 2.11 -16.29
CA LYS A 56 9.17 3.52 -16.64
C LYS A 56 8.23 3.91 -17.76
N LEU A 57 7.45 4.96 -17.55
CA LEU A 57 6.47 5.49 -18.50
C LEU A 57 6.68 6.99 -18.66
N HIS A 58 6.20 7.54 -19.78
CA HIS A 58 6.12 8.98 -19.97
C HIS A 58 5.16 9.61 -18.95
N ALA A 59 5.51 10.79 -18.43
CA ALA A 59 4.73 11.49 -17.41
C ALA A 59 3.28 11.74 -17.87
N ASP A 60 3.10 12.15 -19.14
CA ASP A 60 1.78 12.43 -19.71
C ASP A 60 0.87 11.20 -19.71
N LEU A 61 1.43 10.02 -19.95
CA LEU A 61 0.67 8.77 -19.92
C LEU A 61 0.28 8.40 -18.49
N VAL A 62 1.19 8.58 -17.53
CA VAL A 62 0.89 8.35 -16.11
C VAL A 62 -0.21 9.27 -15.63
N GLN A 63 -0.20 10.54 -16.05
CA GLN A 63 -1.25 11.50 -15.70
C GLN A 63 -2.61 11.06 -16.25
N ARG A 64 -2.68 10.70 -17.53
CA ARG A 64 -3.92 10.21 -18.15
C ARG A 64 -4.47 8.97 -17.43
N LEU A 65 -3.60 8.04 -17.03
CA LEU A 65 -3.99 6.85 -16.27
C LEU A 65 -4.54 7.21 -14.88
N GLU A 66 -3.97 8.21 -14.21
CA GLU A 66 -4.46 8.68 -12.91
C GLU A 66 -5.82 9.37 -13.04
N ASP A 67 -6.00 10.20 -14.07
CA ASP A 67 -7.25 10.90 -14.33
C ASP A 67 -8.39 9.92 -14.63
N GLU A 68 -8.15 8.92 -15.49
CA GLU A 68 -9.11 7.85 -15.79
C GLU A 68 -9.44 6.99 -14.56
N ALA A 69 -8.43 6.65 -13.76
CA ALA A 69 -8.64 5.88 -12.53
C ALA A 69 -9.47 6.66 -11.52
N SER A 70 -9.23 7.97 -11.41
CA SER A 70 -9.97 8.88 -10.54
C SER A 70 -11.44 9.01 -10.98
N GLN A 71 -11.70 9.15 -12.27
CA GLN A 71 -13.07 9.19 -12.82
C GLN A 71 -13.85 7.91 -12.51
N ARG A 72 -13.16 6.76 -12.48
CA ARG A 72 -13.75 5.45 -12.21
C ARG A 72 -13.76 5.07 -10.71
N ASN A 73 -13.24 5.94 -9.83
CA ASN A 73 -13.07 5.69 -8.39
C ASN A 73 -12.29 4.38 -8.08
N ILE A 74 -11.29 4.06 -8.90
CA ILE A 74 -10.42 2.90 -8.70
C ILE A 74 -8.97 3.35 -8.58
N THR A 75 -8.11 2.49 -8.04
CA THR A 75 -6.67 2.78 -8.01
C THR A 75 -6.07 2.65 -9.41
N ARG A 76 -5.03 3.45 -9.72
CA ARG A 76 -4.26 3.31 -10.96
C ARG A 76 -3.79 1.88 -11.23
N GLY A 77 -3.39 1.15 -10.19
CA GLY A 77 -2.96 -0.25 -10.31
C GLY A 77 -4.09 -1.17 -10.79
N GLN A 78 -5.30 -1.01 -10.25
CA GLN A 78 -6.48 -1.75 -10.70
C GLN A 78 -6.85 -1.41 -12.14
N LEU A 79 -6.80 -0.13 -12.53
CA LEU A 79 -7.05 0.27 -13.92
C LEU A 79 -6.09 -0.42 -14.89
N ILE A 80 -4.80 -0.45 -14.56
CA ILE A 80 -3.78 -1.13 -15.38
C ILE A 80 -4.08 -2.63 -15.47
N GLU A 81 -4.44 -3.27 -14.35
CA GLU A 81 -4.83 -4.69 -14.34
C GLU A 81 -6.05 -4.97 -15.23
N TYR A 82 -7.08 -4.12 -15.20
CA TYR A 82 -8.23 -4.25 -16.09
C TYR A 82 -7.85 -4.13 -17.56
N ILE A 83 -7.05 -3.12 -17.92
CA ILE A 83 -6.59 -2.91 -19.30
C ILE A 83 -5.80 -4.12 -19.80
N LEU A 84 -4.91 -4.67 -18.97
CA LEU A 84 -4.09 -5.83 -19.34
C LEU A 84 -4.95 -7.10 -19.53
N ASN A 85 -5.90 -7.36 -18.62
CA ASN A 85 -6.80 -8.51 -18.75
C ASN A 85 -7.71 -8.39 -19.98
N ASP A 86 -8.24 -7.21 -20.26
CA ASP A 86 -9.05 -6.96 -21.45
C ASP A 86 -8.24 -7.18 -22.74
N TYR A 87 -7.04 -6.61 -22.83
CA TYR A 87 -6.17 -6.78 -23.99
C TYR A 87 -5.77 -8.25 -24.22
N ILE A 88 -5.39 -8.97 -23.16
CA ILE A 88 -5.03 -10.39 -23.25
C ILE A 88 -6.25 -11.25 -23.61
N GLY A 89 -7.41 -10.98 -23.02
CA GLY A 89 -8.66 -11.70 -23.36
C GLY A 89 -9.01 -11.53 -24.84
N ASN A 90 -8.97 -10.28 -25.32
CA ASN A 90 -9.23 -9.99 -26.73
C ASN A 90 -8.21 -10.64 -27.69
N LEU A 91 -6.93 -10.80 -27.29
CA LEU A 91 -5.94 -11.52 -28.10
C LEU A 91 -6.32 -13.00 -28.27
N VAL A 92 -6.72 -13.66 -27.18
CA VAL A 92 -7.11 -15.08 -27.20
C VAL A 92 -8.31 -15.30 -28.13
N ASP A 93 -9.29 -14.39 -28.11
CA ASP A 93 -10.48 -14.49 -28.96
C ASP A 93 -10.17 -14.28 -30.46
N ASN A 94 -9.13 -13.52 -30.79
CA ASN A 94 -8.70 -13.32 -32.18
C ASN A 94 -7.85 -14.48 -32.70
N ASP A 95 -7.05 -15.13 -31.85
CA ASP A 95 -6.26 -16.31 -32.24
C ASP A 95 -7.11 -17.58 -32.42
N ASN A 96 -8.29 -17.64 -31.81
CA ASN A 96 -9.25 -18.75 -31.93
C ASN A 96 -10.24 -18.60 -33.09
N ARG A 97 -10.14 -17.53 -33.90
CA ARG A 97 -10.93 -17.31 -35.12
C ARG A 97 -10.12 -17.64 -36.37
#